data_AF-A0A9E3ES45-F1
#
_entry.id   AF-A0A9E3ES45-F1
#
_cell.length_a   1.000
_cell.length_b   1.000
_cell.length_c   1.000
_cell.angle_alpha   90.00
_cell.angle_beta   90.00
_cell.angle_gamma   90.00
#
_symmetry.space_group_name_H-M   'P 1'
#
loop_
_entity.id
_entity.type
_entity.pdbx_description
1 polymer ?
#
loop_
_entity_poly.entity_id
_entity_poly.type
_entity_poly.pdbx_seq_one_letter_code
_entity_poly.pdbx_strand_id
1 'polypeptide(L)'
;MRQFRPALLAGAVAALAACSDQTPVAVSTPERVAPLRAAAAHGIPGEYIVVLREGADPRSVAAVAGVTPEFVYTATINGFAAALNAGQLTALQHNPNVDYVEQDQAMQAQAVPWNLDRIDQHNLPLNGQYNVLTTASNVTAYIIDSGIYTAHTLFGGRAQNVYDYAGGTGADCNGHGTHVAGIVGAVTYGVAKGVRLRGVRVIDCNGSGTTAGIIAGLDWVRTNAVKPAVANMSVGGGFSSTLNTAVTNLANSGVFISVGAGAEAQSACNVSPASAAAAFTTAASTSTDQAASYSNFGSCVDIYAPGSNITSTWLNGGTNTISGTSMA
;
A
#
# COMPACT_ATOMS: atom_id res chain seq x y z
N MET A 1 28.51 -61.98 -68.24
CA MET A 1 28.93 -63.40 -68.06
C MET A 1 30.03 -63.45 -67.00
N ARG A 2 30.12 -64.56 -66.24
CA ARG A 2 31.29 -65.00 -65.43
C ARG A 2 31.79 -63.99 -64.37
N GLN A 3 31.51 -64.14 -63.07
CA GLN A 3 32.07 -65.16 -62.16
C GLN A 3 33.52 -65.55 -62.44
N PHE A 4 34.45 -65.17 -61.56
CA PHE A 4 35.60 -65.99 -61.14
C PHE A 4 36.11 -65.56 -59.74
N ARG A 5 36.21 -66.53 -58.82
CA ARG A 5 37.11 -66.58 -57.64
C ARG A 5 38.30 -67.47 -58.06
N PRO A 6 39.55 -67.33 -57.54
CA PRO A 6 39.93 -67.46 -56.12
C PRO A 6 40.84 -66.26 -55.69
N ALA A 7 41.66 -66.25 -54.63
CA ALA A 7 42.11 -67.25 -53.65
C ALA A 7 42.42 -66.61 -52.27
N LEU A 8 43.04 -67.37 -51.35
CA LEU A 8 43.74 -66.83 -50.17
C LEU A 8 45.26 -66.90 -50.39
N LEU A 9 45.98 -65.88 -49.90
CA LEU A 9 47.31 -66.09 -49.31
C LEU A 9 47.38 -65.28 -48.00
N ALA A 10 47.78 -65.93 -46.91
CA ALA A 10 47.95 -65.28 -45.62
C ALA A 10 49.37 -64.70 -45.50
N GLY A 11 49.47 -63.41 -45.18
CA GLY A 11 50.74 -62.74 -44.86
C GLY A 11 50.56 -61.91 -43.60
N ALA A 12 51.15 -62.35 -42.49
CA ALA A 12 51.14 -61.61 -41.24
C ALA A 12 52.13 -60.44 -41.33
N VAL A 13 51.60 -59.21 -41.46
CA VAL A 13 52.41 -57.98 -41.41
C VAL A 13 52.39 -57.45 -39.98
N ALA A 14 53.55 -57.45 -39.32
CA ALA A 14 53.71 -56.82 -38.02
C ALA A 14 53.69 -55.29 -38.18
N ALA A 15 52.53 -54.68 -37.94
CA ALA A 15 52.39 -53.23 -37.91
C ALA A 15 52.93 -52.68 -36.57
N LEU A 16 54.05 -51.96 -36.63
CA LEU A 16 54.50 -51.09 -35.55
C LEU A 16 53.48 -49.94 -35.40
N ALA A 17 52.54 -50.09 -34.48
CA ALA A 17 51.63 -49.02 -34.11
C ALA A 17 52.41 -47.93 -33.38
N ALA A 18 52.62 -46.78 -34.04
CA ALA A 18 53.15 -45.60 -33.39
C ALA A 18 52.06 -45.02 -32.48
N CYS A 19 52.21 -45.18 -31.16
CA CYS A 19 51.37 -44.51 -30.19
C CYS A 19 51.64 -43.00 -30.25
N SER A 20 50.74 -42.25 -30.89
CA SER A 20 50.67 -40.80 -30.69
C SER A 20 49.98 -40.54 -29.36
N ASP A 21 50.76 -40.19 -28.33
CA ASP A 21 50.22 -39.69 -27.05
C ASP A 21 49.52 -38.34 -27.28
N GLN A 22 48.25 -38.40 -27.65
CA GLN A 22 47.34 -37.26 -27.53
C GLN A 22 46.89 -37.17 -26.08
N THR A 23 47.59 -36.33 -25.30
CA THR A 23 47.11 -35.90 -24.00
C THR A 23 45.72 -35.26 -24.18
N PRO A 24 44.68 -35.77 -23.50
CA PRO A 24 43.36 -35.17 -23.59
C PRO A 24 43.42 -33.79 -22.97
N VAL A 25 43.19 -32.75 -23.79
CA VAL A 25 43.08 -31.38 -23.31
C VAL A 25 41.86 -31.31 -22.40
N ALA A 26 42.10 -31.13 -21.10
CA ALA A 26 41.04 -30.96 -20.13
C ALA A 26 40.24 -29.70 -20.47
N VAL A 27 39.01 -29.88 -20.94
CA VAL A 27 38.06 -28.77 -21.10
C VAL A 27 37.71 -28.26 -19.72
N SER A 28 38.28 -27.12 -19.34
CA SER A 28 37.92 -26.44 -18.09
C SER A 28 36.46 -25.99 -18.18
N THR A 29 35.57 -26.69 -17.47
CA THR A 29 34.20 -26.23 -17.25
C THR A 29 34.24 -24.79 -16.70
N PRO A 30 33.45 -23.84 -17.23
CA PRO A 30 33.44 -22.47 -16.73
C PRO A 30 33.15 -22.47 -15.22
N GLU A 31 33.96 -21.73 -14.47
CA GLU A 31 33.82 -21.62 -13.02
C GLU A 31 32.46 -20.98 -12.69
N ARG A 32 31.55 -21.76 -12.09
CA ARG A 32 30.16 -21.35 -11.87
C ARG A 32 30.06 -20.40 -10.68
N VAL A 33 30.11 -19.10 -10.97
CA VAL A 33 29.79 -18.05 -10.00
C VAL A 33 28.30 -18.11 -9.64
N ALA A 34 27.99 -18.23 -8.34
CA ALA A 34 26.63 -18.15 -7.82
C ALA A 34 26.09 -16.71 -7.96
N PRO A 35 24.84 -16.53 -8.41
CA PRO A 35 24.27 -15.20 -8.62
C PRO A 35 24.11 -14.44 -7.30
N LEU A 36 24.42 -13.15 -7.35
CA LEU A 36 24.07 -12.18 -6.32
C LEU A 36 22.73 -11.52 -6.67
N ARG A 37 21.77 -11.60 -5.76
CA ARG A 37 20.47 -10.92 -5.85
C ARG A 37 20.53 -9.66 -4.99
N ALA A 38 20.26 -8.51 -5.59
CA ALA A 38 20.07 -7.27 -4.87
C ALA A 38 18.71 -7.27 -4.15
N ALA A 39 18.62 -6.60 -3.00
CA ALA A 39 17.35 -6.38 -2.31
C ALA A 39 16.40 -5.56 -3.19
N ALA A 40 15.10 -5.89 -3.15
CA ALA A 40 14.09 -5.18 -3.95
C ALA A 40 13.79 -3.77 -3.39
N ALA A 41 13.93 -3.58 -2.08
CA ALA A 41 13.89 -2.30 -1.38
C ALA A 41 14.70 -2.39 -0.08
N HIS A 42 15.19 -1.26 0.44
CA HIS A 42 15.81 -1.15 1.78
C HIS A 42 16.89 -2.20 2.11
N GLY A 43 17.72 -2.57 1.13
CA GLY A 43 18.84 -3.49 1.32
C GLY A 43 19.87 -2.96 2.30
N ILE A 44 20.31 -3.80 3.24
CA ILE A 44 21.25 -3.43 4.28
C ILE A 44 22.69 -3.53 3.72
N PRO A 45 23.51 -2.47 3.78
CA PRO A 45 24.85 -2.50 3.17
C PRO A 45 25.79 -3.49 3.86
N GLY A 46 26.23 -4.52 3.13
CA GLY A 46 27.20 -5.50 3.63
C GLY A 46 26.60 -6.74 4.29
N GLU A 47 25.29 -6.80 4.49
CA GLU A 47 24.59 -7.96 5.06
C GLU A 47 23.94 -8.81 3.96
N TYR A 48 24.12 -10.13 4.07
CA TYR A 48 23.71 -11.08 3.04
C TYR A 48 23.18 -12.39 3.62
N ILE A 49 22.18 -12.95 2.95
CA ILE A 49 21.68 -14.30 3.11
C ILE A 49 22.35 -15.19 2.05
N VAL A 50 23.08 -16.20 2.49
CA VAL A 50 23.78 -17.18 1.64
C VAL A 50 22.98 -18.47 1.63
N VAL A 51 22.39 -18.81 0.48
CA VAL A 51 21.57 -20.00 0.30
C VAL A 51 22.40 -21.09 -0.38
N LEU A 52 22.40 -22.28 0.21
CA LEU A 52 23.19 -23.42 -0.22
C LEU A 52 22.33 -24.45 -0.95
N ARG A 53 22.99 -25.26 -1.77
CA ARG A 53 22.37 -26.47 -2.33
C ARG A 53 22.05 -27.48 -1.23
N GLU A 54 21.14 -28.39 -1.53
CA GLU A 54 20.77 -29.50 -0.65
C GLU A 54 22.01 -30.35 -0.28
N GLY A 55 22.08 -30.79 0.97
CA GLY A 55 23.17 -31.65 1.48
C GLY A 55 24.46 -30.93 1.90
N ALA A 56 24.64 -29.63 1.60
CA ALA A 56 25.78 -28.86 2.11
C ALA A 56 25.54 -28.41 3.57
N ASP A 57 26.57 -28.42 4.43
CA ASP A 57 26.47 -27.87 5.79
C ASP A 57 26.77 -26.35 5.80
N PRO A 58 25.82 -25.50 6.23
CA PRO A 58 26.04 -24.05 6.34
C PRO A 58 27.19 -23.66 7.25
N ARG A 59 27.43 -24.38 8.36
CA ARG A 59 28.50 -24.03 9.32
C ARG A 59 29.87 -24.29 8.72
N SER A 60 30.05 -25.44 8.06
CA SER A 60 31.27 -25.76 7.33
C SER A 60 31.55 -24.78 6.20
N VAL A 61 30.53 -24.39 5.40
CA VAL A 61 30.71 -23.42 4.31
C VAL A 61 31.09 -22.03 4.84
N ALA A 62 30.43 -21.54 5.90
CA ALA A 62 30.78 -20.26 6.51
C ALA A 62 32.19 -20.27 7.13
N ALA A 63 32.56 -21.35 7.84
CA ALA A 63 33.89 -21.49 8.43
C ALA A 63 35.02 -21.51 7.39
N VAL A 64 34.83 -22.20 6.25
CA VAL A 64 35.78 -22.19 5.14
C VAL A 64 35.93 -20.81 4.50
N ALA A 65 34.85 -20.01 4.47
CA ALA A 65 34.89 -18.62 4.01
C ALA A 65 35.44 -17.63 5.05
N GLY A 66 35.80 -18.08 6.25
CA GLY A 66 36.22 -17.20 7.35
C GLY A 66 35.12 -16.25 7.83
N VAL A 67 33.86 -16.71 7.77
CA VAL A 67 32.66 -15.97 8.16
C VAL A 67 32.09 -16.57 9.44
N THR A 68 31.73 -15.72 10.40
CA THR A 68 30.90 -16.08 11.54
C THR A 68 29.44 -15.74 11.20
N PRO A 69 28.54 -16.72 11.02
CA PRO A 69 27.13 -16.44 10.80
C PRO A 69 26.48 -15.75 12.00
N GLU A 70 25.58 -14.82 11.71
CA GLU A 70 24.61 -14.33 12.69
C GLU A 70 23.48 -15.36 12.86
N PHE A 71 22.98 -15.89 11.74
CA PHE A 71 21.94 -16.92 11.71
C PHE A 71 22.36 -18.11 10.85
N VAL A 72 21.92 -19.31 11.25
CA VAL A 72 22.13 -20.56 10.50
C VAL A 72 20.78 -21.25 10.29
N TYR A 73 20.46 -21.56 9.04
CA TYR A 73 19.20 -22.13 8.61
C TYR A 73 19.41 -23.56 8.10
N THR A 74 18.60 -24.49 8.61
CA THR A 74 18.68 -25.93 8.27
C THR A 74 17.31 -26.59 8.01
N ALA A 75 16.22 -25.83 8.11
CA ALA A 75 14.85 -26.37 8.10
C ALA A 75 13.95 -25.71 7.04
N THR A 76 13.85 -24.38 7.04
CA THR A 76 13.04 -23.61 6.07
C THR A 76 13.80 -23.35 4.76
N ILE A 77 15.10 -23.10 4.88
CA ILE A 77 16.10 -23.05 3.81
C ILE A 77 17.40 -23.68 4.35
N ASN A 78 18.28 -24.12 3.45
CA ASN A 78 19.65 -24.52 3.80
C ASN A 78 20.58 -23.32 3.58
N GLY A 79 21.17 -22.74 4.62
CA GLY A 79 21.98 -21.53 4.46
C GLY A 79 22.34 -20.82 5.75
N PHE A 80 22.83 -19.59 5.61
CA PHE A 80 23.18 -18.73 6.74
C PHE A 80 23.06 -17.25 6.36
N ALA A 81 22.96 -16.36 7.36
CA ALA A 81 23.05 -14.92 7.16
C ALA A 81 24.26 -14.35 7.90
N ALA A 82 24.94 -13.37 7.30
CA ALA A 82 26.12 -12.72 7.86
C ALA A 82 26.43 -11.37 7.19
N ALA A 83 27.15 -10.51 7.92
CA ALA A 83 27.90 -9.42 7.31
C ALA A 83 29.11 -9.97 6.55
N LEU A 84 29.26 -9.62 5.26
CA LEU A 84 30.32 -10.08 4.37
C LEU A 84 31.13 -8.89 3.83
N ASN A 85 32.46 -8.97 3.92
CA ASN A 85 33.32 -8.11 3.11
C ASN A 85 33.38 -8.58 1.65
N ALA A 86 33.88 -7.73 0.74
CA ALA A 86 33.93 -8.02 -0.69
C ALA A 86 34.71 -9.32 -1.04
N GLY A 87 35.75 -9.66 -0.28
CA GLY A 87 36.51 -10.90 -0.47
C GLY A 87 35.72 -12.14 -0.03
N GLN A 88 35.05 -12.08 1.12
CA GLN A 88 34.18 -13.15 1.61
C GLN A 88 32.99 -13.37 0.68
N LEU A 89 32.33 -12.30 0.22
CA LEU A 89 31.25 -12.36 -0.76
C LEU A 89 31.73 -13.03 -2.06
N THR A 90 32.87 -12.60 -2.60
CA THR A 90 33.47 -13.20 -3.80
C THR A 90 33.77 -14.69 -3.59
N ALA A 91 34.40 -15.06 -2.48
CA ALA A 91 34.75 -16.45 -2.17
C ALA A 91 33.50 -17.34 -2.02
N LEU A 92 32.42 -16.83 -1.42
CA LEU A 92 31.15 -17.54 -1.32
C LEU A 92 30.45 -17.65 -2.66
N GLN A 93 30.51 -16.63 -3.53
CA GLN A 93 29.99 -16.76 -4.89
C GLN A 93 30.73 -17.80 -5.73
N HIS A 94 32.01 -18.06 -5.48
CA HIS A 94 32.78 -19.11 -6.18
C HIS A 94 32.68 -20.48 -5.47
N ASN A 95 31.99 -20.59 -4.34
CA ASN A 95 31.87 -21.85 -3.62
C ASN A 95 30.85 -22.80 -4.32
N PRO A 96 31.23 -24.03 -4.70
CA PRO A 96 30.36 -24.95 -5.44
C PRO A 96 29.11 -25.39 -4.67
N ASN A 97 29.07 -25.21 -3.35
CA ASN A 97 27.92 -25.51 -2.50
C ASN A 97 26.92 -24.35 -2.39
N VAL A 98 27.29 -23.12 -2.74
CA VAL A 98 26.40 -21.95 -2.70
C VAL A 98 25.51 -21.96 -3.94
N ASP A 99 24.20 -21.90 -3.73
CA ASP A 99 23.26 -21.78 -4.84
C ASP A 99 23.13 -20.34 -5.33
N TYR A 100 22.87 -19.42 -4.40
CA TYR A 100 22.85 -17.98 -4.62
C TYR A 100 23.16 -17.21 -3.33
N VAL A 101 23.53 -15.93 -3.49
CA VAL A 101 23.63 -14.96 -2.40
C VAL A 101 22.57 -13.89 -2.61
N GLU A 102 21.90 -13.46 -1.57
CA GLU A 102 20.87 -12.41 -1.60
C GLU A 102 21.23 -11.34 -0.57
N GLN A 103 21.17 -10.06 -0.95
CA GLN A 103 21.39 -8.98 0.01
C GLN A 103 20.23 -8.94 1.01
N ASP A 104 20.53 -8.88 2.30
CA ASP A 104 19.50 -8.77 3.33
C ASP A 104 18.82 -7.39 3.28
N GLN A 105 17.59 -7.30 3.77
CA GLN A 105 16.76 -6.10 3.68
C GLN A 105 15.90 -5.88 4.92
N ALA A 106 15.75 -4.62 5.30
CA ALA A 106 14.98 -4.25 6.49
C ALA A 106 13.49 -4.58 6.31
N MET A 107 13.00 -5.58 7.05
CA MET A 107 11.58 -5.90 7.16
C MET A 107 10.92 -5.05 8.25
N GLN A 108 9.83 -4.36 7.93
CA GLN A 108 9.04 -3.60 8.89
C GLN A 108 7.73 -4.32 9.18
N ALA A 109 7.34 -4.39 10.47
CA ALA A 109 6.00 -4.81 10.83
C ALA A 109 4.98 -3.80 10.29
N GLN A 110 3.92 -4.27 9.63
CA GLN A 110 2.79 -3.41 9.27
C GLN A 110 2.02 -3.04 10.54
N ALA A 111 2.36 -1.90 11.15
CA ALA A 111 1.57 -1.34 12.23
C ALA A 111 0.20 -0.90 11.67
N VAL A 112 -0.87 -1.35 12.31
CA VAL A 112 -2.21 -0.80 12.06
C VAL A 112 -2.20 0.69 12.45
N PRO A 113 -2.68 1.61 11.60
CA PRO A 113 -2.85 3.01 11.97
C PRO A 113 -3.71 3.13 13.24
N TRP A 114 -3.22 3.88 14.23
CA TRP A 114 -3.86 3.98 15.57
C TRP A 114 -5.35 4.33 15.48
N ASN A 115 -5.75 5.10 14.47
CA ASN A 115 -7.11 5.54 14.25
C ASN A 115 -8.04 4.43 13.75
N LEU A 116 -7.51 3.37 13.13
CA LEU A 116 -8.28 2.19 12.73
C LEU A 116 -8.49 1.26 13.94
N ASP A 117 -7.41 0.94 14.66
CA ASP A 117 -7.42 0.21 15.95
C ASP A 117 -8.33 0.90 16.98
N ARG A 118 -8.37 2.24 16.98
CA ARG A 118 -9.25 2.97 17.89
C ARG A 118 -10.74 2.80 17.59
N ILE A 119 -11.15 2.52 16.34
CA ILE A 119 -12.57 2.46 15.97
C ILE A 119 -13.14 1.03 15.91
N ASP A 120 -12.33 -0.03 15.96
CA ASP A 120 -12.82 -1.42 16.03
C ASP A 120 -12.89 -1.99 17.45
N GLN A 121 -12.30 -1.32 18.46
CA GLN A 121 -12.44 -1.68 19.88
C GLN A 121 -12.92 -0.52 20.78
N HIS A 122 -13.71 -0.86 21.81
CA HIS A 122 -14.24 0.12 22.77
C HIS A 122 -13.26 0.49 23.89
N ASN A 123 -12.53 -0.50 24.42
CA ASN A 123 -11.68 -0.35 25.60
C ASN A 123 -10.24 0.02 25.23
N LEU A 124 -9.48 0.57 26.17
CA LEU A 124 -8.03 0.71 26.09
C LEU A 124 -7.35 -0.38 26.96
N PRO A 125 -6.09 -0.79 26.69
CA PRO A 125 -5.21 -0.32 25.61
C PRO A 125 -5.61 -0.85 24.23
N LEU A 126 -5.11 -0.18 23.18
CA LEU A 126 -5.16 -0.62 21.79
C LEU A 126 -4.40 -1.94 21.59
N ASN A 127 -4.83 -2.77 20.65
CA ASN A 127 -4.33 -4.15 20.50
C ASN A 127 -3.43 -4.38 19.27
N GLY A 128 -3.28 -3.39 18.39
CA GLY A 128 -2.48 -3.44 17.17
C GLY A 128 -3.19 -4.06 15.96
N GLN A 129 -4.51 -4.27 16.00
CA GLN A 129 -5.29 -4.95 14.96
C GLN A 129 -6.38 -4.04 14.39
N TYR A 130 -6.96 -4.46 13.26
CA TYR A 130 -8.16 -3.83 12.70
C TYR A 130 -9.07 -4.89 12.07
N ASN A 131 -10.13 -5.24 12.78
CA ASN A 131 -11.02 -6.36 12.51
C ASN A 131 -12.40 -5.86 12.06
N VAL A 132 -12.66 -5.92 10.75
CA VAL A 132 -13.95 -5.49 10.17
C VAL A 132 -14.79 -6.67 9.67
N LEU A 133 -16.10 -6.62 9.93
CA LEU A 133 -17.07 -7.62 9.46
C LEU A 133 -17.30 -7.56 7.94
N THR A 134 -16.98 -6.44 7.30
CA THR A 134 -17.14 -6.22 5.86
C THR A 134 -16.18 -5.17 5.34
N THR A 135 -15.82 -5.28 4.07
CA THR A 135 -15.06 -4.25 3.34
C THR A 135 -15.97 -3.29 2.56
N ALA A 136 -17.29 -3.49 2.60
CA ALA A 136 -18.33 -2.68 1.94
C ALA A 136 -18.20 -2.56 0.41
N SER A 137 -17.76 -3.62 -0.29
CA SER A 137 -17.60 -3.64 -1.76
C SER A 137 -18.88 -3.36 -2.56
N ASN A 138 -20.05 -3.62 -1.96
CA ASN A 138 -21.35 -3.29 -2.52
C ASN A 138 -21.79 -1.83 -2.30
N VAL A 139 -21.04 -1.01 -1.55
CA VAL A 139 -21.37 0.40 -1.26
C VAL A 139 -20.62 1.37 -2.17
N THR A 140 -21.27 2.48 -2.52
CA THR A 140 -20.66 3.64 -3.18
C THR A 140 -20.46 4.77 -2.16
N ALA A 141 -19.24 5.28 -2.02
CA ALA A 141 -18.93 6.43 -1.16
C ALA A 141 -18.60 7.66 -2.02
N TYR A 142 -19.41 8.71 -1.90
CA TYR A 142 -19.22 9.99 -2.58
C TYR A 142 -18.39 10.94 -1.70
N ILE A 143 -17.25 11.39 -2.20
CA ILE A 143 -16.33 12.29 -1.51
C ILE A 143 -16.54 13.70 -2.08
N ILE A 144 -17.26 14.53 -1.34
CA ILE A 144 -17.66 15.89 -1.73
C ILE A 144 -16.60 16.87 -1.21
N ASP A 145 -15.61 17.15 -2.05
CA ASP A 145 -14.34 17.78 -1.63
C ASP A 145 -13.60 18.45 -2.80
N SER A 146 -12.27 18.45 -2.80
CA SER A 146 -11.34 18.96 -3.84
C SER A 146 -11.15 18.02 -5.03
N GLY A 147 -11.76 16.83 -5.00
CA GLY A 147 -11.62 15.78 -6.01
C GLY A 147 -10.94 14.53 -5.44
N ILE A 148 -10.54 13.60 -6.31
CA ILE A 148 -9.65 12.48 -5.93
C ILE A 148 -8.54 12.32 -6.97
N TYR A 149 -7.30 12.10 -6.52
CA TYR A 149 -6.21 11.57 -7.34
C TYR A 149 -6.40 10.05 -7.54
N THR A 150 -7.25 9.68 -8.50
CA THR A 150 -7.73 8.29 -8.68
C THR A 150 -6.65 7.29 -9.05
N ALA A 151 -5.49 7.74 -9.54
CA ALA A 151 -4.34 6.90 -9.88
C ALA A 151 -3.53 6.42 -8.65
N HIS A 152 -3.91 6.79 -7.42
CA HIS A 152 -3.24 6.27 -6.24
C HIS A 152 -3.39 4.75 -6.12
N THR A 153 -2.26 4.04 -6.06
CA THR A 153 -2.20 2.58 -5.99
C THR A 153 -3.04 1.97 -4.86
N LEU A 154 -3.06 2.62 -3.68
CA LEU A 154 -3.84 2.19 -2.51
C LEU A 154 -5.37 2.23 -2.70
N PHE A 155 -5.90 2.85 -3.76
CA PHE A 155 -7.31 2.72 -4.13
C PHE A 155 -7.61 1.45 -4.95
N GLY A 156 -6.60 0.77 -5.52
CA GLY A 156 -6.77 -0.46 -6.29
C GLY A 156 -7.75 -0.34 -7.46
N GLY A 157 -7.81 0.83 -8.12
CA GLY A 157 -8.75 1.10 -9.22
C GLY A 157 -10.21 1.34 -8.81
N ARG A 158 -10.54 1.38 -7.51
CA ARG A 158 -11.93 1.58 -7.03
C ARG A 158 -12.40 3.04 -7.06
N ALA A 159 -11.47 4.00 -7.20
CA ALA A 159 -11.74 5.44 -7.21
C ALA A 159 -12.01 5.97 -8.62
N GLN A 160 -13.01 6.83 -8.75
CA GLN A 160 -13.39 7.49 -10.01
C GLN A 160 -13.93 8.90 -9.70
N ASN A 161 -13.51 9.92 -10.45
CA ASN A 161 -14.13 11.25 -10.38
C ASN A 161 -15.37 11.27 -11.27
N VAL A 162 -16.45 11.89 -10.78
CA VAL A 162 -17.77 11.88 -11.45
C VAL A 162 -18.42 13.24 -11.56
N TYR A 163 -17.92 14.25 -10.84
CA TYR A 163 -18.40 15.62 -10.91
C TYR A 163 -17.28 16.62 -10.63
N ASP A 164 -17.36 17.78 -11.29
CA ASP A 164 -16.48 18.93 -11.12
C ASP A 164 -17.30 20.21 -11.29
N TYR A 165 -17.38 21.04 -10.25
CA TYR A 165 -18.18 22.27 -10.25
C TYR A 165 -17.73 23.31 -11.29
N ALA A 166 -16.49 23.20 -11.80
CA ALA A 166 -15.93 24.07 -12.83
C ALA A 166 -15.95 23.41 -14.23
N GLY A 167 -16.60 22.24 -14.38
CA GLY A 167 -16.67 21.50 -15.65
C GLY A 167 -15.39 20.77 -16.03
N GLY A 168 -14.45 20.60 -15.09
CA GLY A 168 -13.21 19.86 -15.27
C GLY A 168 -13.34 18.35 -15.14
N THR A 169 -12.21 17.68 -14.93
CA THR A 169 -12.13 16.20 -14.76
C THR A 169 -12.44 15.73 -13.34
N GLY A 170 -12.64 16.65 -12.38
CA GLY A 170 -12.78 16.33 -10.96
C GLY A 170 -11.51 15.82 -10.29
N ALA A 171 -10.36 15.89 -10.98
CA ALA A 171 -9.06 15.51 -10.44
C ALA A 171 -8.66 16.42 -9.27
N ASP A 172 -8.14 15.81 -8.20
CA ASP A 172 -7.64 16.54 -7.05
C ASP A 172 -6.34 17.29 -7.39
N CYS A 173 -6.28 18.55 -6.97
CA CYS A 173 -5.12 19.43 -7.07
C CYS A 173 -4.77 20.11 -5.73
N ASN A 174 -5.48 19.78 -4.65
CA ASN A 174 -5.21 20.25 -3.30
C ASN A 174 -4.61 19.13 -2.42
N GLY A 175 -5.14 17.91 -2.54
CA GLY A 175 -4.74 16.72 -1.80
C GLY A 175 -5.70 16.32 -0.68
N HIS A 176 -6.49 17.26 -0.15
CA HIS A 176 -7.42 17.02 0.94
C HIS A 176 -8.48 15.95 0.58
N GLY A 177 -9.06 16.02 -0.61
CA GLY A 177 -10.08 15.06 -1.06
C GLY A 177 -9.51 13.67 -1.30
N THR A 178 -8.26 13.59 -1.78
CA THR A 178 -7.50 12.32 -1.83
C THR A 178 -7.21 11.77 -0.44
N HIS A 179 -6.93 12.61 0.56
CA HIS A 179 -6.69 12.19 1.95
C HIS A 179 -7.94 11.61 2.60
N VAL A 180 -9.05 12.34 2.50
CA VAL A 180 -10.39 11.92 2.94
C VAL A 180 -10.82 10.61 2.26
N ALA A 181 -10.66 10.51 0.94
CA ALA A 181 -10.97 9.28 0.20
C ALA A 181 -10.13 8.07 0.67
N GLY A 182 -8.90 8.31 1.12
CA GLY A 182 -8.03 7.29 1.70
C GLY A 182 -8.52 6.77 3.04
N ILE A 183 -8.95 7.66 3.95
CA ILE A 183 -9.53 7.29 5.26
C ILE A 183 -10.81 6.48 5.05
N VAL A 184 -11.61 6.84 4.05
CA VAL A 184 -12.84 6.09 3.73
C VAL A 184 -12.52 4.70 3.14
N GLY A 185 -11.55 4.57 2.22
CA GLY A 185 -11.48 3.37 1.37
C GLY A 185 -10.12 2.89 0.85
N ALA A 186 -8.97 3.44 1.25
CA ALA A 186 -7.66 2.90 0.85
C ALA A 186 -7.40 1.51 1.46
N VAL A 187 -6.59 0.66 0.81
CA VAL A 187 -6.28 -0.68 1.33
C VAL A 187 -5.47 -0.65 2.65
N THR A 188 -4.62 0.36 2.85
CA THR A 188 -3.82 0.52 4.07
C THR A 188 -4.59 1.31 5.14
N TYR A 189 -4.95 2.55 4.82
CA TYR A 189 -5.50 3.55 5.75
C TYR A 189 -7.03 3.57 5.83
N GLY A 190 -7.73 2.84 4.95
CA GLY A 190 -9.17 2.93 4.82
C GLY A 190 -9.93 2.10 5.84
N VAL A 191 -11.03 2.67 6.32
CA VAL A 191 -12.06 1.98 7.12
C VAL A 191 -12.75 0.90 6.27
N ALA A 192 -13.35 1.31 5.14
CA ALA A 192 -14.10 0.44 4.25
C ALA A 192 -13.25 -0.02 3.05
N LYS A 193 -12.29 -0.92 3.29
CA LYS A 193 -11.21 -1.31 2.35
C LYS A 193 -11.62 -1.88 0.98
N GLY A 194 -12.91 -2.09 0.72
CA GLY A 194 -13.48 -2.57 -0.54
C GLY A 194 -14.44 -1.58 -1.22
N VAL A 195 -14.81 -0.48 -0.55
CA VAL A 195 -15.81 0.50 -1.02
C VAL A 195 -15.43 1.12 -2.37
N ARG A 196 -16.44 1.49 -3.17
CA ARG A 196 -16.26 2.20 -4.45
C ARG A 196 -16.27 3.71 -4.21
N LEU A 197 -15.13 4.36 -4.38
CA LEU A 197 -14.93 5.79 -4.10
C LEU A 197 -15.33 6.65 -5.30
N ARG A 198 -16.08 7.74 -5.09
CA ARG A 198 -16.58 8.63 -6.13
C ARG A 198 -16.28 10.09 -5.80
N GLY A 199 -15.33 10.70 -6.53
CA GLY A 199 -14.92 12.09 -6.34
C GLY A 199 -15.93 13.08 -6.91
N VAL A 200 -16.38 14.00 -6.07
CA VAL A 200 -17.34 15.07 -6.39
C VAL A 200 -16.66 16.38 -6.04
N ARG A 201 -15.99 17.00 -7.02
CA ARG A 201 -15.18 18.19 -6.78
C ARG A 201 -16.05 19.44 -6.69
N VAL A 202 -16.01 20.12 -5.54
CA VAL A 202 -16.77 21.33 -5.20
C VAL A 202 -15.92 22.48 -4.64
N ILE A 203 -14.63 22.24 -4.39
CA ILE A 203 -13.63 23.27 -4.01
C ILE A 203 -12.42 23.26 -4.97
N ASP A 204 -11.71 24.38 -5.01
CA ASP A 204 -10.55 24.62 -5.86
C ASP A 204 -9.25 24.03 -5.30
N CYS A 205 -8.13 24.28 -5.99
CA CYS A 205 -6.80 23.80 -5.57
C CYS A 205 -6.29 24.45 -4.27
N ASN A 206 -6.87 25.58 -3.86
CA ASN A 206 -6.56 26.28 -2.60
C ASN A 206 -7.49 25.84 -1.46
N GLY A 207 -8.35 24.84 -1.68
CA GLY A 207 -9.35 24.38 -0.70
C GLY A 207 -10.56 25.31 -0.56
N SER A 208 -10.74 26.27 -1.49
CA SER A 208 -11.81 27.27 -1.44
C SER A 208 -12.97 26.91 -2.36
N GLY A 209 -14.20 27.13 -1.90
CA GLY A 209 -15.41 26.92 -2.70
C GLY A 209 -16.53 27.87 -2.31
N THR A 210 -17.67 27.73 -2.97
CA THR A 210 -18.88 28.53 -2.67
C THR A 210 -20.02 27.62 -2.23
N THR A 211 -20.91 28.13 -1.40
CA THR A 211 -22.15 27.43 -1.01
C THR A 211 -22.94 26.95 -2.23
N ALA A 212 -22.96 27.74 -3.32
CA ALA A 212 -23.61 27.36 -4.58
C ALA A 212 -22.91 26.18 -5.27
N GLY A 213 -21.57 26.16 -5.33
CA GLY A 213 -20.80 25.05 -5.91
C GLY A 213 -20.95 23.75 -5.11
N ILE A 214 -20.98 23.84 -3.77
CA ILE A 214 -21.24 22.71 -2.87
C ILE A 214 -22.66 22.17 -3.08
N ILE A 215 -23.67 23.04 -3.14
CA ILE A 215 -25.07 22.65 -3.42
C ILE A 215 -25.19 21.97 -4.80
N ALA A 216 -24.51 22.47 -5.83
CA ALA A 216 -24.51 21.84 -7.15
C ALA A 216 -23.91 20.42 -7.13
N GLY A 217 -22.85 20.19 -6.34
CA GLY A 217 -22.32 18.84 -6.10
C GLY A 217 -23.30 17.93 -5.36
N LEU A 218 -23.97 18.44 -4.31
CA LEU A 218 -25.01 17.70 -3.57
C LEU A 218 -26.19 17.32 -4.47
N ASP A 219 -26.64 18.22 -5.34
CA ASP A 219 -27.75 17.98 -6.28
C ASP A 219 -27.37 16.94 -7.36
N TRP A 220 -26.13 17.01 -7.87
CA TRP A 220 -25.60 15.99 -8.76
C TRP A 220 -25.57 14.61 -8.08
N VAL A 221 -25.09 14.50 -6.83
CA VAL A 221 -25.07 13.23 -6.08
C VAL A 221 -26.49 12.73 -5.86
N ARG A 222 -27.42 13.58 -5.43
CA ARG A 222 -28.83 13.21 -5.21
C ARG A 222 -29.48 12.60 -6.45
N THR A 223 -29.12 13.10 -7.63
CA THR A 223 -29.65 12.68 -8.92
C THR A 223 -28.97 11.41 -9.46
N ASN A 224 -27.68 11.20 -9.16
CA ASN A 224 -26.84 10.15 -9.78
C ASN A 224 -26.33 9.07 -8.80
N ALA A 225 -26.80 9.06 -7.55
CA ALA A 225 -26.32 8.14 -6.51
C ALA A 225 -26.62 6.66 -6.82
N VAL A 226 -25.56 5.87 -7.01
CA VAL A 226 -25.66 4.40 -7.12
C VAL A 226 -25.72 3.79 -5.71
N LYS A 227 -26.91 3.37 -5.30
CA LYS A 227 -27.19 2.83 -3.96
C LYS A 227 -26.77 1.35 -3.81
N PRO A 228 -26.47 0.86 -2.59
CA PRO A 228 -26.38 1.61 -1.32
C PRO A 228 -25.24 2.63 -1.36
N ALA A 229 -25.53 3.84 -0.85
CA ALA A 229 -24.67 5.00 -1.01
C ALA A 229 -24.47 5.74 0.30
N VAL A 230 -23.24 6.18 0.53
CA VAL A 230 -22.88 7.15 1.56
C VAL A 230 -22.23 8.36 0.90
N ALA A 231 -22.33 9.51 1.54
CA ALA A 231 -21.62 10.73 1.17
C ALA A 231 -20.79 11.21 2.37
N ASN A 232 -19.60 11.72 2.08
CA ASN A 232 -18.76 12.42 3.04
C ASN A 232 -18.55 13.84 2.53
N MET A 233 -18.83 14.84 3.36
CA MET A 233 -18.61 16.24 3.03
C MET A 233 -17.71 16.91 4.08
N SER A 234 -16.41 16.90 3.80
CA SER A 234 -15.36 17.48 4.65
C SER A 234 -15.10 18.95 4.29
N VAL A 235 -16.16 19.68 3.95
CA VAL A 235 -16.14 21.11 3.58
C VAL A 235 -17.28 21.84 4.27
N GLY A 236 -17.04 23.08 4.71
CA GLY A 236 -18.00 23.86 5.46
C GLY A 236 -17.63 25.33 5.59
N GLY A 237 -18.44 26.07 6.35
CA GLY A 237 -18.25 27.48 6.65
C GLY A 237 -19.37 28.02 7.54
N GLY A 238 -19.56 29.34 7.56
CA GLY A 238 -20.64 29.97 8.32
C GLY A 238 -22.04 29.41 7.98
N PHE A 239 -22.96 29.49 8.94
CA PHE A 239 -24.33 28.98 8.81
C PHE A 239 -25.01 29.35 7.48
N SER A 240 -25.62 28.36 6.85
CA SER A 240 -26.44 28.51 5.65
C SER A 240 -27.63 27.55 5.71
N SER A 241 -28.83 28.12 5.90
CA SER A 241 -30.10 27.37 5.87
C SER A 241 -30.32 26.65 4.53
N THR A 242 -29.88 27.24 3.42
CA THR A 242 -29.95 26.64 2.08
C THR A 242 -29.05 25.41 1.96
N LEU A 243 -27.81 25.47 2.49
CA LEU A 243 -26.92 24.30 2.52
C LEU A 243 -27.48 23.19 3.41
N ASN A 244 -27.97 23.54 4.61
CA ASN A 244 -28.61 22.57 5.50
C ASN A 244 -29.83 21.89 4.85
N THR A 245 -30.61 22.65 4.08
CA THR A 245 -31.74 22.12 3.31
C THR A 245 -31.28 21.18 2.19
N ALA A 246 -30.21 21.51 1.46
CA ALA A 246 -29.65 20.64 0.43
C ALA A 246 -29.10 19.32 1.01
N VAL A 247 -28.37 19.39 2.12
CA VAL A 247 -27.87 18.23 2.87
C VAL A 247 -29.03 17.35 3.36
N THR A 248 -30.05 17.96 3.96
CA THR A 248 -31.26 17.24 4.42
C THR A 248 -32.01 16.57 3.25
N ASN A 249 -32.07 17.21 2.09
CA ASN A 249 -32.67 16.65 0.89
C ASN A 249 -31.87 15.50 0.27
N LEU A 250 -30.54 15.50 0.41
CA LEU A 250 -29.68 14.36 0.05
C LEU A 250 -29.87 13.20 1.03
N ALA A 251 -29.88 13.46 2.33
CA ALA A 251 -30.16 12.46 3.37
C ALA A 251 -31.52 11.77 3.15
N ASN A 252 -32.58 12.57 2.97
CA ASN A 252 -33.93 12.10 2.67
C ASN A 252 -34.06 11.36 1.33
N SER A 253 -33.07 11.47 0.42
CA SER A 253 -33.05 10.65 -0.79
C SER A 253 -32.59 9.20 -0.53
N GLY A 254 -32.16 8.86 0.68
CA GLY A 254 -31.62 7.54 1.04
C GLY A 254 -30.11 7.43 0.76
N VAL A 255 -29.37 8.52 0.94
CA VAL A 255 -27.91 8.57 0.97
C VAL A 255 -27.50 9.02 2.36
N PHE A 256 -26.86 8.16 3.16
CA PHE A 256 -26.35 8.57 4.46
C PHE A 256 -25.22 9.59 4.25
N ILE A 257 -25.25 10.74 4.94
CA ILE A 257 -24.21 11.77 4.81
C ILE A 257 -23.53 12.04 6.14
N SER A 258 -22.21 11.83 6.18
CA SER A 258 -21.35 12.29 7.26
C SER A 258 -20.68 13.63 6.90
N VAL A 259 -20.54 14.50 7.89
CA VAL A 259 -19.93 15.82 7.74
C VAL A 259 -19.02 16.13 8.93
N GLY A 260 -17.93 16.86 8.69
CA GLY A 260 -17.07 17.36 9.77
C GLY A 260 -17.76 18.48 10.55
N ALA A 261 -17.60 18.51 11.88
CA ALA A 261 -18.19 19.53 12.74
C ALA A 261 -17.66 20.97 12.51
N GLY A 262 -16.53 21.13 11.83
CA GLY A 262 -15.75 22.37 11.72
C GLY A 262 -14.58 22.40 12.71
N ALA A 263 -13.69 23.38 12.57
CA ALA A 263 -12.37 23.40 13.21
C ALA A 263 -12.03 24.75 13.87
N GLU A 264 -13.04 25.46 14.40
CA GLU A 264 -12.90 26.81 14.96
C GLU A 264 -13.14 26.87 16.49
N ALA A 265 -13.16 25.70 17.17
CA ALA A 265 -13.44 25.57 18.60
C ALA A 265 -14.73 26.27 19.08
N GLN A 266 -15.81 26.13 18.31
CA GLN A 266 -17.12 26.75 18.59
C GLN A 266 -18.28 25.73 18.55
N SER A 267 -19.51 26.22 18.76
CA SER A 267 -20.71 25.41 18.56
C SER A 267 -20.87 25.00 17.09
N ALA A 268 -20.92 23.70 16.81
CA ALA A 268 -21.20 23.15 15.48
C ALA A 268 -22.55 23.62 14.91
N CYS A 269 -23.48 24.04 15.77
CA CYS A 269 -24.76 24.61 15.36
C CYS A 269 -24.63 25.99 14.67
N ASN A 270 -23.49 26.67 14.77
CA ASN A 270 -23.24 27.97 14.15
C ASN A 270 -22.69 27.88 12.71
N VAL A 271 -22.37 26.67 12.25
CA VAL A 271 -21.71 26.42 10.96
C VAL A 271 -22.51 25.42 10.11
N SER A 272 -22.30 25.46 8.80
CA SER A 272 -22.93 24.54 7.85
C SER A 272 -21.83 23.79 7.08
N PRO A 273 -21.99 22.48 6.83
CA PRO A 273 -23.20 21.67 6.98
C PRO A 273 -23.51 21.12 8.38
N ALA A 274 -22.62 21.27 9.36
CA ALA A 274 -22.72 20.59 10.67
C ALA A 274 -24.03 20.85 11.45
N SER A 275 -24.69 21.99 11.23
CA SER A 275 -26.00 22.32 11.81
C SER A 275 -27.22 21.73 11.06
N ALA A 276 -27.01 20.91 10.02
CA ALA A 276 -28.10 20.29 9.27
C ALA A 276 -28.66 19.06 10.02
N ALA A 277 -29.93 19.10 10.41
CA ALA A 277 -30.54 18.10 11.31
C ALA A 277 -30.61 16.64 10.78
N ALA A 278 -30.26 16.40 9.52
CA ALA A 278 -30.16 15.06 8.92
C ALA A 278 -28.75 14.74 8.38
N ALA A 279 -27.75 15.57 8.72
CA ALA A 279 -26.36 15.18 8.62
C ALA A 279 -25.97 14.34 9.85
N PHE A 280 -25.00 13.45 9.69
CA PHE A 280 -24.30 12.83 10.80
C PHE A 280 -22.99 13.60 11.03
N THR A 281 -22.97 14.45 12.05
CA THR A 281 -21.90 15.41 12.29
C THR A 281 -20.85 14.84 13.23
N THR A 282 -19.62 14.73 12.72
CA THR A 282 -18.49 14.11 13.41
C THR A 282 -17.48 15.16 13.90
N ALA A 283 -17.18 15.13 15.20
CA ALA A 283 -16.15 15.93 15.85
C ALA A 283 -14.82 15.15 15.97
N ALA A 284 -13.71 15.86 16.17
CA ALA A 284 -12.38 15.26 16.16
C ALA A 284 -11.87 14.93 17.57
N SER A 285 -11.33 13.73 17.74
CA SER A 285 -10.54 13.32 18.91
C SER A 285 -9.05 13.13 18.60
N THR A 286 -8.25 13.05 19.66
CA THR A 286 -6.83 12.70 19.64
C THR A 286 -6.62 11.22 19.95
N SER A 287 -5.37 10.74 19.80
CA SER A 287 -4.96 9.39 20.21
C SER A 287 -4.97 9.14 21.73
N THR A 288 -5.42 10.10 22.53
CA THR A 288 -5.58 9.98 23.99
C THR A 288 -7.05 10.10 24.42
N ASP A 289 -7.98 9.86 23.49
CA ASP A 289 -9.44 9.99 23.67
C ASP A 289 -9.91 11.36 24.18
N GLN A 290 -9.12 12.40 23.95
CA GLN A 290 -9.51 13.78 24.24
C GLN A 290 -10.12 14.42 23.00
N ALA A 291 -11.09 15.32 23.20
CA ALA A 291 -11.55 16.21 22.15
C ALA A 291 -10.35 17.03 21.61
N ALA A 292 -10.19 17.09 20.30
CA ALA A 292 -9.14 17.89 19.69
C ALA A 292 -9.44 19.38 19.92
N SER A 293 -8.42 20.17 20.30
CA SER A 293 -8.60 21.56 20.74
C SER A 293 -9.18 22.52 19.70
N TYR A 294 -9.09 22.16 18.41
CA TYR A 294 -9.71 22.89 17.31
C TYR A 294 -11.15 22.44 17.01
N SER A 295 -11.59 21.26 17.48
CA SER A 295 -12.88 20.69 17.09
C SER A 295 -14.03 21.56 17.56
N ASN A 296 -14.99 21.79 16.67
CA ASN A 296 -16.31 22.26 17.09
C ASN A 296 -17.04 21.19 17.93
N PHE A 297 -18.00 21.64 18.71
CA PHE A 297 -18.68 20.87 19.76
C PHE A 297 -20.17 21.25 19.88
N GLY A 298 -20.87 20.66 20.85
CA GLY A 298 -22.24 21.02 21.21
C GLY A 298 -23.30 20.09 20.63
N SER A 299 -24.58 20.49 20.73
CA SER A 299 -25.74 19.61 20.47
C SER A 299 -25.98 19.25 19.00
N CYS A 300 -25.21 19.81 18.06
CA CYS A 300 -25.25 19.45 16.65
C CYS A 300 -24.11 18.48 16.26
N VAL A 301 -23.40 17.90 17.23
CA VAL A 301 -22.42 16.82 17.03
C VAL A 301 -23.05 15.50 17.46
N ASP A 302 -23.01 14.49 16.59
CA ASP A 302 -23.50 13.14 16.88
C ASP A 302 -22.43 12.27 17.56
N ILE A 303 -21.18 12.37 17.13
CA ILE A 303 -20.07 11.55 17.66
C ILE A 303 -18.72 12.27 17.58
N TYR A 304 -17.75 11.78 18.37
CA TYR A 304 -16.32 12.09 18.21
C TYR A 304 -15.60 10.89 17.60
N ALA A 305 -14.68 11.14 16.66
CA ALA A 305 -13.86 10.12 16.03
C ALA A 305 -12.41 10.61 15.80
N PRO A 306 -11.44 9.70 15.62
CA PRO A 306 -10.03 10.03 15.38
C PRO A 306 -9.78 11.07 14.27
N GLY A 307 -9.51 12.33 14.66
CA GLY A 307 -9.33 13.43 13.70
C GLY A 307 -7.95 14.12 13.75
N SER A 308 -7.11 13.83 14.75
CA SER A 308 -5.78 14.46 14.90
C SER A 308 -4.64 13.53 14.48
N ASN A 309 -3.70 14.02 13.67
CA ASN A 309 -2.53 13.27 13.18
C ASN A 309 -2.92 11.97 12.45
N ILE A 310 -3.86 12.09 11.52
CA ILE A 310 -4.37 10.98 10.71
C ILE A 310 -3.55 10.87 9.43
N THR A 311 -2.94 9.70 9.22
CA THR A 311 -2.14 9.42 8.03
C THR A 311 -3.00 8.75 6.97
N SER A 312 -2.95 9.28 5.75
CA SER A 312 -3.72 8.76 4.61
C SER A 312 -3.04 9.08 3.27
N THR A 313 -3.68 8.70 2.18
CA THR A 313 -3.25 8.94 0.79
C THR A 313 -3.13 10.43 0.46
N TRP A 314 -2.25 10.77 -0.48
CA TRP A 314 -2.03 12.15 -0.94
C TRP A 314 -1.80 12.19 -2.46
N LEU A 315 -1.57 13.39 -3.01
CA LEU A 315 -1.25 13.57 -4.42
C LEU A 315 0.02 12.81 -4.82
N ASN A 316 0.14 12.51 -6.12
CA ASN A 316 1.30 11.83 -6.72
C ASN A 316 1.60 10.43 -6.14
N GLY A 317 0.64 9.80 -5.46
CA GLY A 317 0.80 8.48 -4.83
C GLY A 317 1.55 8.50 -3.49
N GLY A 318 1.83 9.68 -2.94
CA GLY A 318 2.42 9.83 -1.60
C GLY A 318 1.39 9.70 -0.49
N THR A 319 1.82 9.87 0.76
CA THR A 319 0.96 9.89 1.95
C THR A 319 1.20 11.17 2.73
N ASN A 320 0.21 11.63 3.50
CA ASN A 320 0.33 12.80 4.35
C ASN A 320 -0.36 12.58 5.69
N THR A 321 0.11 13.26 6.74
CA THR A 321 -0.44 13.21 8.09
C THR A 321 -0.97 14.59 8.45
N ILE A 322 -2.31 14.72 8.53
CA ILE A 322 -2.98 15.99 8.82
C ILE A 322 -4.01 15.84 9.95
N SER A 323 -4.56 16.96 10.40
CA SER A 323 -5.53 17.03 11.48
C SER A 323 -6.73 17.88 11.08
N GLY A 324 -7.94 17.46 11.45
CA GLY A 324 -9.17 18.19 11.20
C GLY A 324 -10.40 17.33 11.48
N THR A 325 -11.56 17.96 11.67
CA THR A 325 -12.85 17.24 11.68
C THR A 325 -13.19 16.63 10.31
N SER A 326 -12.51 17.08 9.26
CA SER A 326 -12.48 16.44 7.94
C SER A 326 -11.95 15.00 7.91
N MET A 327 -11.13 14.62 8.89
CA MET A 327 -10.46 13.30 8.98
C MET A 327 -11.17 12.34 9.95
N ALA A 328 -12.14 12.83 10.71
CA ALA A 328 -12.84 12.11 11.78
C ALA A 328 -14.07 11.36 11.23
#